data_AF-A0A9P0IY73-F1
#
_entry.id   AF-A0A9P0IY73-F1
#
_cell.length_a   1.000
_cell.length_b   1.000
_cell.length_c   1.000
_cell.angle_alpha   90.00
_cell.angle_beta   90.00
_cell.angle_gamma   90.00
#
_symmetry.space_group_name_H-M   'P 1'
#
loop_
_entity.id
_entity.type
_entity.pdbx_description
1 polymer ?
#
loop_
_entity_poly.entity_id
_entity_poly.type
_entity_poly.pdbx_seq_one_letter_code
_entity_poly.pdbx_strand_id
1 'polypeptide(L)'
;MLSKQLWRSFAARNKIVNGLLKHNENKTQSSLIVTRNMSNKYDNIDAELNKPVKYTTSPANDWKAQHSRIGSKAEFGPWYEPHIVSASLILFMVYFFILREENDLDLMLDKPLSETLKKD
;
A
#
# COMPACT_ATOMS: atom_id res chain seq x y z
N MET A 1 3.52 -47.45 40.28
CA MET A 1 4.16 -46.25 40.85
C MET A 1 5.13 -45.51 39.89
N LEU A 2 5.24 -45.89 38.61
CA LEU A 2 6.22 -45.30 37.67
C LEU A 2 5.73 -44.07 36.88
N SER A 3 4.41 -43.80 36.80
CA SER A 3 3.88 -42.72 35.95
C SER A 3 3.98 -41.32 36.58
N LYS A 4 3.94 -41.22 37.92
CA LYS A 4 4.00 -39.93 38.63
C LYS A 4 5.41 -39.35 38.70
N GLN A 5 6.44 -40.18 38.54
CA GLN A 5 7.84 -39.73 38.49
C GLN A 5 8.20 -39.17 37.10
N LEU A 6 7.62 -39.74 36.04
CA LEU A 6 7.85 -39.30 34.66
C LEU A 6 7.24 -37.91 34.38
N TRP A 7 6.09 -37.58 34.97
CA TRP A 7 5.49 -36.24 34.82
C TRP A 7 6.27 -35.13 35.54
N ARG A 8 6.99 -35.45 36.62
CA ARG A 8 7.80 -34.46 37.35
C ARG A 8 9.06 -34.05 36.59
N SER A 9 9.63 -34.94 35.77
CA SER A 9 10.82 -34.67 34.94
C SER A 9 10.51 -33.90 33.65
N PHE A 10 9.31 -34.03 33.08
CA PHE A 10 8.88 -33.20 31.94
C PHE A 10 8.52 -31.76 32.36
N ALA A 11 7.83 -31.58 33.49
CA ALA A 11 7.45 -30.25 33.98
C ALA A 11 8.66 -29.37 34.35
N ALA A 12 9.73 -29.97 34.89
CA ALA A 12 10.95 -29.24 35.26
C ALA A 12 11.75 -28.76 34.04
N ARG A 13 11.69 -29.46 32.91
CA ARG A 13 12.38 -29.07 31.67
C ARG A 13 11.76 -27.85 30.99
N ASN A 14 10.44 -27.69 31.02
CA ASN A 14 9.76 -26.54 30.42
C ASN A 14 10.12 -25.21 31.09
N LYS A 15 10.42 -25.21 32.40
CA LYS A 15 10.76 -23.98 33.13
C LYS A 15 12.13 -23.43 32.76
N ILE A 16 13.09 -24.30 32.44
CA ILE A 16 14.46 -23.92 32.01
C ILE A 16 14.43 -23.40 30.57
N VAL A 17 13.66 -24.05 29.68
CA VAL A 17 13.51 -23.62 28.27
C VAL A 17 12.82 -22.25 28.17
N ASN A 18 11.81 -21.98 29.00
CA ASN A 18 11.13 -20.68 29.03
C ASN A 18 12.01 -19.54 29.59
N GLY A 19 13.02 -19.86 30.41
CA GLY A 19 14.02 -18.90 30.89
C GLY A 19 15.08 -18.56 29.83
N LEU A 20 15.43 -19.54 28.99
CA LEU A 20 16.36 -19.34 27.87
C LEU A 20 15.74 -18.58 26.68
N LEU A 21 14.42 -18.69 26.49
CA LEU A 21 13.69 -18.03 25.40
C LEU A 21 13.34 -16.55 25.66
N LYS A 22 13.80 -15.96 26.76
CA LYS A 22 13.50 -14.57 27.12
C LYS A 22 14.42 -13.51 26.50
N HIS A 23 15.29 -13.89 25.57
CA HIS A 23 16.20 -12.93 24.94
C HIS A 23 16.20 -13.03 23.41
N ASN A 24 15.06 -12.73 22.77
CA ASN A 24 15.05 -12.19 21.42
C ASN A 24 13.68 -11.58 21.09
N GLU A 25 13.56 -10.27 21.29
CA GLU A 25 12.32 -9.51 21.06
C GLU A 25 12.03 -9.29 19.58
N ASN A 26 12.95 -9.61 18.67
CA ASN A 26 12.87 -9.18 17.28
C ASN A 26 13.32 -10.27 16.32
N LYS A 27 12.41 -11.20 15.96
CA LYS A 27 12.17 -11.71 14.59
C LYS A 27 11.50 -13.09 14.61
N THR A 28 10.33 -13.12 13.98
CA THR A 28 9.70 -14.25 13.25
C THR A 28 9.51 -15.57 13.99
N GLN A 29 8.24 -15.98 14.11
CA GLN A 29 7.66 -17.11 13.35
C GLN A 29 6.18 -17.21 13.76
N SER A 30 5.31 -16.55 12.98
CA SER A 30 3.87 -16.70 13.14
C SER A 30 3.46 -18.11 12.69
N SER A 31 3.43 -19.06 13.62
CA SER A 31 2.77 -20.34 13.38
C SER A 31 1.31 -20.07 13.02
N LEU A 32 0.90 -20.50 11.82
CA LEU A 32 -0.47 -20.41 11.27
C LEU A 32 -1.44 -21.36 11.98
N ILE A 33 -1.42 -21.40 13.31
CA ILE A 33 -2.43 -22.10 14.09
C ILE A 33 -3.34 -21.03 14.68
N VAL A 34 -4.40 -20.71 13.93
CA VAL A 34 -5.51 -19.91 14.44
C VAL A 34 -6.24 -20.77 15.47
N THR A 35 -5.81 -20.70 16.73
CA THR A 35 -6.59 -21.21 17.86
C THR A 35 -7.72 -20.23 18.13
N ARG A 36 -8.92 -20.57 17.67
CA ARG A 36 -10.16 -19.89 18.07
C ARG A 36 -10.38 -20.12 19.58
N ASN A 37 -10.42 -19.05 20.36
CA ASN A 37 -10.89 -19.11 21.75
C ASN A 37 -12.38 -19.45 21.74
N MET A 38 -12.74 -20.63 22.24
CA MET A 38 -14.13 -21.04 22.42
C MET A 38 -14.67 -20.34 23.68
N SER A 39 -15.43 -19.26 23.51
CA SER A 39 -16.11 -18.61 24.63
C SER A 39 -17.36 -19.40 25.02
N ASN A 40 -17.43 -19.87 26.26
CA ASN A 40 -18.69 -20.37 26.84
C ASN A 40 -19.61 -19.17 27.11
N LYS A 41 -20.50 -18.86 26.17
CA LYS A 41 -21.45 -17.75 26.30
C LYS A 41 -22.85 -18.23 25.93
N TYR A 42 -23.48 -18.98 26.84
CA TYR A 42 -24.82 -19.53 26.65
C TYR A 42 -25.87 -18.94 27.61
N ASP A 43 -25.53 -17.93 28.42
CA ASP A 43 -26.44 -17.48 29.47
C ASP A 43 -27.50 -16.46 29.00
N ASN A 44 -27.41 -15.91 27.78
CA ASN A 44 -28.36 -14.89 27.27
C ASN A 44 -28.42 -14.83 25.72
N ILE A 45 -28.81 -15.93 25.06
CA ILE A 45 -28.91 -16.00 23.59
C ILE A 45 -29.98 -15.06 23.03
N ASP A 46 -31.13 -14.96 23.69
CA ASP A 46 -32.25 -14.15 23.20
C ASP A 46 -31.93 -12.64 23.20
N ALA A 47 -31.16 -12.16 24.18
CA ALA A 47 -30.68 -10.77 24.22
C ALA A 47 -29.54 -10.54 23.20
N GLU A 48 -28.74 -11.57 22.91
CA GLU A 48 -27.65 -11.54 21.92
C GLU A 48 -28.16 -11.60 20.46
N LEU A 49 -29.32 -12.21 20.21
CA LEU A 49 -29.98 -12.23 18.90
C LEU A 49 -30.69 -10.92 18.56
N ASN A 50 -31.18 -10.20 19.58
CA ASN A 50 -31.87 -8.91 19.39
C ASN A 50 -30.93 -7.72 19.14
N LYS A 51 -29.62 -7.89 19.29
CA LYS A 51 -28.64 -6.83 18.98
C LYS A 51 -28.17 -6.91 17.52
N PRO A 52 -27.81 -5.79 16.89
CA PRO A 52 -27.25 -5.81 15.54
C PRO A 52 -25.96 -6.62 15.47
N VAL A 53 -25.84 -7.45 14.42
CA VAL A 53 -24.66 -8.28 14.16
C VAL A 53 -23.48 -7.40 13.73
N LYS A 54 -22.35 -7.50 14.45
CA LYS A 54 -21.12 -6.78 14.12
C LYS A 54 -20.33 -7.57 13.07
N TYR A 55 -20.24 -7.05 11.86
CA TYR A 55 -19.63 -7.75 10.71
C TYR A 55 -18.10 -7.68 10.67
N THR A 56 -17.49 -6.64 11.24
CA THR A 56 -16.03 -6.42 11.17
C THR A 56 -15.46 -6.08 12.55
N THR A 57 -14.37 -6.75 12.91
CA THR A 57 -13.61 -6.50 14.15
C THR A 57 -12.12 -6.48 13.91
N SER A 58 -11.66 -6.62 12.67
CA SER A 58 -10.24 -6.59 12.35
C SER A 58 -9.72 -5.15 12.41
N PRO A 59 -8.44 -4.95 12.74
CA PRO A 59 -7.79 -3.64 12.68
C PRO A 59 -7.85 -2.97 11.28
N ALA A 60 -8.09 -3.75 10.23
CA ALA A 60 -8.24 -3.26 8.86
C ALA A 60 -9.57 -2.53 8.60
N ASN A 61 -10.56 -2.66 9.49
CA ASN A 61 -11.85 -1.96 9.35
C ASN A 61 -11.69 -0.43 9.41
N ASP A 62 -10.71 0.06 10.15
CA ASP A 62 -10.48 1.50 10.32
C ASP A 62 -9.70 2.12 9.16
N TRP A 63 -9.22 1.28 8.21
CA TRP A 63 -8.47 1.74 7.05
C TRP A 63 -9.40 2.39 6.01
N LYS A 64 -9.29 3.71 5.86
CA LYS A 64 -10.03 4.43 4.82
C LYS A 64 -9.47 4.11 3.43
N ALA A 65 -10.35 3.82 2.48
CA ALA A 65 -9.99 3.60 1.07
C ALA A 65 -9.17 4.77 0.46
N GLN A 66 -9.34 5.99 0.99
CA GLN A 66 -8.55 7.16 0.62
C GLN A 66 -7.04 6.94 0.79
N HIS A 67 -6.62 6.20 1.84
CA HIS A 67 -5.21 5.94 2.11
C HIS A 67 -4.58 4.97 1.10
N SER A 68 -5.36 4.04 0.53
CA SER A 68 -4.87 3.16 -0.54
C SER A 68 -4.77 3.85 -1.90
N ARG A 69 -5.61 4.87 -2.14
CA ARG A 69 -5.73 5.52 -3.45
C ARG A 69 -4.79 6.72 -3.65
N ILE A 70 -4.48 7.44 -2.57
CA ILE A 70 -3.75 8.71 -2.62
C ILE A 70 -2.27 8.54 -2.27
N GLY A 71 -1.85 7.32 -1.94
CA GLY A 71 -0.54 7.06 -1.35
C GLY A 71 -0.34 7.85 -0.05
N SER A 72 0.82 7.69 0.58
CA SER A 72 1.17 8.51 1.74
C SER A 72 1.25 9.99 1.31
N LYS A 73 0.97 10.94 2.21
CA LYS A 73 1.28 12.37 1.94
C LYS A 73 2.76 12.62 1.65
N ALA A 74 3.62 11.63 1.91
CA ALA A 74 5.03 11.61 1.53
C ALA A 74 5.28 11.20 0.06
N GLU A 75 4.23 10.93 -0.72
CA GLU A 75 4.32 10.52 -2.12
C GLU A 75 4.32 11.71 -3.09
N PHE A 76 4.05 12.93 -2.60
CA PHE A 76 4.37 14.13 -3.36
C PHE A 76 5.90 14.25 -3.39
N GLY A 77 6.48 14.04 -4.57
CA GLY A 77 7.92 14.12 -4.81
C GLY A 77 8.53 15.47 -4.41
N PRO A 78 9.85 15.64 -4.58
CA PRO A 78 10.52 16.89 -4.28
C PRO A 78 9.81 18.08 -4.96
N TRP A 79 9.67 19.20 -4.24
CA TRP A 79 8.94 20.39 -4.71
C TRP A 79 9.44 20.95 -6.04
N TYR A 80 10.69 20.66 -6.42
CA TYR A 80 11.32 21.12 -7.66
C TYR A 80 10.98 20.25 -8.88
N GLU A 81 10.41 19.06 -8.70
CA GLU A 81 10.05 18.14 -9.78
C GLU A 81 9.18 18.81 -10.88
N PRO A 82 8.03 19.44 -10.57
CA PRO A 82 7.21 20.08 -11.60
C PRO A 82 7.91 21.25 -12.28
N HIS A 83 8.81 21.94 -11.57
CA HIS A 83 9.53 23.09 -12.12
C HIS A 83 10.59 22.65 -13.14
N ILE A 84 11.34 21.58 -12.87
CA ILE A 84 12.35 21.05 -13.79
C ILE A 84 11.70 20.47 -15.05
N VAL A 85 10.59 19.74 -14.89
CA VAL A 85 9.83 19.20 -16.03
C VAL A 85 9.24 20.32 -16.88
N SER A 86 8.73 21.37 -16.25
CA SER A 86 8.21 22.54 -16.97
C SER A 86 9.33 23.30 -17.69
N ALA A 87 10.51 23.44 -17.07
CA ALA A 87 11.67 24.08 -17.68
C ALA A 87 12.17 23.33 -18.93
N SER A 88 12.22 21.99 -18.90
CA SER A 88 12.63 21.20 -20.06
C SER A 88 11.62 21.30 -21.21
N LEU A 89 10.32 21.29 -20.90
CA LEU A 89 9.27 21.52 -21.89
C LEU A 89 9.37 22.91 -22.53
N ILE A 90 9.58 23.95 -21.73
CA ILE A 90 9.75 25.32 -22.24
C ILE A 90 10.97 25.40 -23.16
N LEU A 91 12.09 24.78 -22.78
CA LEU A 91 13.28 24.75 -23.63
C LEU A 91 13.00 24.07 -24.97
N PHE A 92 12.26 22.96 -24.97
CA PHE A 92 11.83 22.32 -26.22
C PHE A 92 10.88 23.20 -27.03
N MET A 93 9.90 23.86 -26.40
CA MET A 93 8.99 24.78 -27.10
C MET A 93 9.75 25.94 -27.77
N VAL A 94 10.69 26.55 -27.03
CA VAL A 94 11.54 27.64 -27.56
C VAL A 94 12.39 27.15 -28.72
N TYR A 95 12.96 25.94 -28.62
CA TYR A 95 13.69 25.33 -29.72
C TYR A 95 12.81 25.10 -30.95
N PHE A 96 11.64 24.47 -30.79
CA PHE A 96 10.77 24.11 -31.90
C PHE A 96 10.05 25.29 -32.55
N PHE A 97 9.69 26.32 -31.78
CA PHE A 97 8.87 27.43 -32.27
C PHE A 97 9.67 28.66 -32.69
N ILE A 98 10.90 28.83 -32.18
CA ILE A 98 11.66 30.08 -32.38
C ILE A 98 13.04 29.82 -32.97
N LEU A 99 13.83 28.92 -32.37
CA LEU A 99 15.25 28.76 -32.74
C LEU A 99 15.47 27.80 -33.92
N ARG A 100 14.51 26.93 -34.21
CA ARG A 100 14.56 26.07 -35.40
C ARG A 100 14.32 26.94 -36.63
N GLU A 101 15.23 26.87 -37.60
CA GLU A 101 15.07 27.48 -38.92
C GLU A 101 13.70 27.10 -39.52
N GLU A 102 13.02 28.06 -40.18
CA GLU A 102 11.71 27.82 -40.80
C GLU A 102 11.81 26.58 -41.68
N ASN A 103 11.09 25.53 -41.29
CA ASN A 103 11.09 24.29 -42.05
C ASN A 103 10.21 24.56 -43.29
N ASP A 104 10.50 23.99 -44.47
CA ASP A 104 9.69 24.18 -45.69
C ASP A 104 8.17 23.95 -45.49
N LEU A 105 7.81 23.15 -44.48
CA LEU A 105 6.43 22.92 -44.03
C LEU A 105 5.75 24.16 -43.42
N ASP A 106 6.48 24.98 -42.66
CA ASP A 106 5.97 26.22 -42.07
C ASP A 106 5.72 27.25 -43.18
N LEU A 107 6.65 27.38 -44.13
CA LEU A 107 6.49 28.21 -45.33
C LEU A 107 5.33 27.72 -46.23
N MET A 108 5.01 26.42 -46.20
CA MET A 108 3.83 25.87 -46.88
C MET A 108 2.52 26.13 -46.13
N LEU A 109 2.57 26.27 -44.80
CA LEU A 109 1.40 26.58 -43.98
C LEU A 109 0.96 28.05 -44.13
N ASP A 110 1.90 28.96 -44.36
CA ASP A 110 1.63 30.38 -44.59
C ASP A 110 0.96 30.66 -45.94
N LYS A 111 1.00 29.72 -46.88
CA LYS A 111 0.38 29.90 -48.20
C LYS A 111 -1.14 29.77 -48.10
N PRO A 112 -1.90 30.69 -48.72
CA PRO A 112 -3.36 30.58 -48.72
C PRO A 112 -3.79 29.29 -49.42
N LEU A 113 -4.80 28.61 -48.86
CA LEU A 113 -5.29 27.31 -49.32
C LEU A 113 -5.63 27.29 -50.83
N SER A 114 -6.06 28.43 -51.37
CA SER A 114 -6.33 28.62 -52.79
C SER A 114 -5.12 28.43 -53.69
N GLU A 115 -3.91 28.79 -53.24
CA GLU A 115 -2.67 28.59 -54.00
C GLU A 115 -2.19 27.14 -53.90
N THR A 116 -2.36 26.51 -52.74
CA THR A 116 -2.00 25.09 -52.52
C THR A 116 -2.86 24.13 -53.34
N LEU A 117 -4.15 24.43 -53.50
CA LEU A 117 -5.10 23.60 -54.24
C LEU A 117 -5.07 23.80 -55.76
N LYS A 118 -4.46 24.88 -56.25
CA LYS A 118 -4.44 25.24 -57.69
C LYS A 118 -3.24 24.65 -58.44
N LYS A 119 -2.59 23.63 -57.88
CA LYS A 119 -1.48 22.94 -58.51
C LYS A 119 -2.02 22.00 -59.59
N ASP A 120 -2.14 22.52 -60.80
CA ASP A 120 -2.32 21.78 -62.05
C ASP A 120 -1.06 20.96 -62.42
#